data_AF-A0A252DSB7-F1
#
_entry.id   AF-A0A252DSB7-F1
#
_cell.length_a   1.000
_cell.length_b   1.000
_cell.length_c   1.000
_cell.angle_alpha   90.00
_cell.angle_beta   90.00
_cell.angle_gamma   90.00
#
_symmetry.space_group_name_H-M   'P 1'
#
loop_
_entity.id
_entity.type
_entity.pdbx_description
1 polymer ?
#
loop_
_entity_poly.entity_id
_entity_poly.type
_entity_poly.pdbx_seq_one_letter_code
_entity_poly.pdbx_strand_id
1 'polypeptide(L)'
;KEVNSRNNFQFYPVDPKMNDLQIVALSCCMEALGIDSENLLWSKLKTDYADSFKNLIDRSRFNRRRKRLSASIERVQHHVGKRLEHLSSAMIVDSIPVPVVKLVREKTFRAFKNDFETAPAKGYSAVNRSWYIGYKLHMVIFENGVIQQGAITKANVHDINFLKQIEDLPVNKEMLGDRAYISQTVQADLFE
;
A
#
# COMPACT_ATOMS: atom_id res chain seq x y z
N LYS A 1 21.73 15.55 1.36
CA LYS A 1 20.58 15.58 0.43
C LYS A 1 20.39 14.17 -0.12
N GLU A 2 19.19 13.60 -0.08
CA GLU A 2 18.90 12.23 -0.56
C GLU A 2 18.83 12.12 -2.10
N VAL A 3 18.54 13.24 -2.78
CA VAL A 3 18.55 13.32 -4.24
C VAL A 3 19.80 14.00 -4.75
N ASN A 4 20.20 13.65 -5.98
CA ASN A 4 21.27 14.34 -6.69
C ASN A 4 20.86 15.76 -7.13
N SER A 5 21.79 16.50 -7.75
CA SER A 5 21.55 17.86 -8.25
C SER A 5 20.43 17.98 -9.29
N ARG A 6 19.98 16.85 -9.86
CA ARG A 6 18.90 16.75 -10.84
C ARG A 6 17.61 16.16 -10.25
N ASN A 7 17.47 16.12 -8.92
CA ASN A 7 16.29 15.62 -8.22
C ASN A 7 15.96 14.13 -8.48
N ASN A 8 16.99 13.30 -8.70
CA ASN A 8 16.85 11.85 -8.81
C ASN A 8 17.43 11.16 -7.57
N PHE A 9 16.80 10.07 -7.13
CA PHE A 9 17.28 9.23 -6.03
C PHE A 9 18.38 8.27 -6.47
N GLN A 10 18.54 8.08 -7.78
CA GLN A 10 19.55 7.19 -8.36
C GLN A 10 20.29 7.85 -9.52
N PHE A 11 21.42 7.27 -9.88
CA PHE A 11 22.13 7.65 -11.09
C PHE A 11 21.37 7.20 -12.35
N TYR A 12 21.36 8.08 -13.34
CA TYR A 12 20.84 7.82 -14.67
C TYR A 12 21.95 8.09 -15.69
N PRO A 13 22.33 7.11 -16.54
CA PRO A 13 23.32 7.33 -17.59
C PRO A 13 22.90 8.43 -18.58
N VAL A 14 21.60 8.52 -18.85
CA VAL A 14 20.98 9.57 -19.67
C VAL A 14 19.92 10.24 -18.82
N ASP A 15 19.92 11.57 -18.80
CA ASP A 15 18.96 12.32 -18.00
C ASP A 15 17.52 11.99 -18.38
N PRO A 16 16.70 11.58 -17.40
CA PRO A 16 15.31 11.30 -17.67
C PRO A 16 14.55 12.61 -17.88
N LYS A 17 13.63 12.63 -18.86
CA LYS A 17 12.77 13.81 -19.12
C LYS A 17 12.00 14.27 -17.88
N MET A 18 11.48 13.32 -17.09
CA MET A 18 10.95 13.57 -15.75
C MET A 18 11.95 13.08 -14.71
N ASN A 19 12.28 13.88 -13.69
CA ASN A 19 13.11 13.41 -12.58
C ASN A 19 12.30 12.57 -11.57
N ASP A 20 12.97 11.87 -10.65
CA ASP A 20 12.29 10.98 -9.69
C ASP A 20 11.31 11.73 -8.78
N LEU A 21 11.64 12.96 -8.33
CA LEU A 21 10.70 13.75 -7.53
C LEU A 21 9.40 14.06 -8.29
N GLN A 22 9.47 14.33 -9.60
CA GLN A 22 8.28 14.52 -10.43
C GLN A 22 7.46 13.23 -10.57
N ILE A 23 8.10 12.06 -10.63
CA ILE A 23 7.40 10.78 -10.66
C ILE A 23 6.65 10.54 -9.35
N VAL A 24 7.31 10.78 -8.20
CA VAL A 24 6.68 10.66 -6.88
C VAL A 24 5.52 11.64 -6.74
N ALA A 25 5.74 12.92 -7.09
CA ALA A 25 4.71 13.94 -7.01
C ALA A 25 3.48 13.61 -7.87
N LEU A 26 3.68 13.19 -9.12
CA LEU A 26 2.57 12.80 -10.00
C LEU A 26 1.84 11.56 -9.49
N SER A 27 2.57 10.59 -8.93
CA SER A 27 1.96 9.41 -8.28
C SER A 27 1.05 9.83 -7.13
N CYS A 28 1.53 10.68 -6.22
CA CYS A 28 0.71 11.15 -5.09
C CYS A 28 -0.49 11.98 -5.56
N CYS A 29 -0.31 12.82 -6.58
CA CYS A 29 -1.38 13.65 -7.14
C CYS A 29 -2.50 12.80 -7.77
N MET A 30 -2.14 11.75 -8.51
CA MET A 30 -3.11 10.83 -9.09
C MET A 30 -4.01 10.18 -8.03
N GLU A 31 -3.41 9.70 -6.94
CA GLU A 31 -4.13 9.11 -5.81
C GLU A 31 -5.00 10.14 -5.08
N ALA A 32 -4.48 11.35 -4.84
CA ALA A 32 -5.21 12.43 -4.18
C ALA A 32 -6.43 12.92 -4.99
N LEU A 33 -6.37 12.82 -6.31
CA LEU A 33 -7.49 13.14 -7.21
C LEU A 33 -8.47 11.98 -7.40
N GLY A 34 -8.19 10.80 -6.82
CA GLY A 34 -9.00 9.60 -7.00
C GLY A 34 -9.05 9.10 -8.45
N ILE A 35 -8.02 9.39 -9.26
CA ILE A 35 -7.96 8.95 -10.66
C ILE A 35 -7.34 7.55 -10.68
N ASP A 36 -8.19 6.53 -10.73
CA ASP A 36 -7.79 5.11 -10.82
C ASP A 36 -7.37 4.70 -12.25
N SER A 37 -7.87 5.40 -13.27
CA SER A 37 -7.57 5.13 -14.68
C SER A 37 -6.34 5.89 -15.16
N GLU A 38 -5.23 5.17 -15.31
CA GLU A 38 -4.01 5.72 -15.90
C GLU A 38 -4.24 6.23 -17.34
N ASN A 39 -5.16 5.63 -18.08
CA ASN A 39 -5.58 6.10 -19.41
C ASN A 39 -6.20 7.50 -19.32
N LEU A 40 -7.13 7.67 -18.38
CA LEU A 40 -7.79 8.96 -18.14
C LEU A 40 -6.76 10.01 -17.71
N LEU A 41 -5.87 9.66 -16.76
CA LEU A 41 -4.82 10.57 -16.32
C LEU A 41 -3.97 11.03 -17.51
N TRP A 42 -3.45 10.10 -18.33
CA TRP A 42 -2.62 10.46 -19.48
C TRP A 42 -3.38 11.29 -20.52
N SER A 43 -4.67 11.03 -20.71
CA SER A 43 -5.51 11.88 -21.58
C SER A 43 -5.51 13.32 -21.05
N LYS A 44 -5.86 13.52 -19.78
CA LYS A 44 -5.92 14.84 -19.15
C LYS A 44 -4.59 15.57 -19.15
N LEU A 45 -3.49 14.88 -18.83
CA LEU A 45 -2.16 15.47 -18.83
C LEU A 45 -1.72 15.92 -20.22
N LYS A 46 -2.20 15.26 -21.28
CA LYS A 46 -1.88 15.60 -22.68
C LYS A 46 -2.82 16.62 -23.30
N THR A 47 -4.07 16.73 -22.83
CA THR A 47 -5.06 17.67 -23.36
C THR A 47 -5.18 18.90 -22.46
N ASP A 48 -5.69 18.69 -21.25
CA ASP A 48 -6.12 19.74 -20.33
C ASP A 48 -4.91 20.47 -19.70
N TYR A 49 -3.78 19.76 -19.57
CA TYR A 49 -2.58 20.25 -18.87
C TYR A 49 -1.29 20.16 -19.70
N ALA A 50 -1.40 20.11 -21.04
CA ALA A 50 -0.25 19.90 -21.93
C ALA A 50 0.92 20.87 -21.65
N ASP A 51 0.61 22.13 -21.40
CA ASP A 51 1.61 23.18 -21.11
C ASP A 51 2.34 22.99 -19.78
N SER A 52 1.68 22.38 -18.79
CA SER A 52 2.28 22.08 -17.48
C SER A 52 3.12 20.80 -17.49
N PHE A 53 2.88 19.90 -18.46
CA PHE A 53 3.53 18.59 -18.54
C PHE A 53 4.34 18.40 -19.83
N LYS A 54 5.09 19.42 -20.26
CA LYS A 54 5.93 19.38 -21.48
C LYS A 54 6.93 18.22 -21.52
N ASN A 55 7.39 17.76 -20.35
CA ASN A 55 8.34 16.66 -20.21
C ASN A 55 7.68 15.30 -19.92
N LEU A 56 6.35 15.18 -20.08
CA LEU A 56 5.60 13.97 -19.80
C LEU A 56 6.22 12.76 -20.51
N ILE A 57 6.54 11.73 -19.73
CA ILE A 57 7.04 10.46 -20.27
C ILE A 57 5.88 9.55 -20.68
N ASP A 58 6.19 8.52 -21.46
CA ASP A 58 5.24 7.45 -21.75
C ASP A 58 4.71 6.80 -20.46
N ARG A 59 3.42 6.43 -20.46
CA ARG A 59 2.74 5.80 -19.32
C ARG A 59 3.48 4.57 -18.82
N SER A 60 3.95 3.72 -19.73
CA SER A 60 4.67 2.50 -19.35
C SER A 60 6.00 2.81 -18.67
N ARG A 61 6.68 3.88 -19.09
CA ARG A 61 7.92 4.36 -18.44
C ARG A 61 7.62 4.93 -17.06
N PHE A 62 6.53 5.69 -16.92
CA PHE A 62 6.08 6.18 -15.61
C PHE A 62 5.80 5.02 -14.66
N ASN A 63 4.98 4.03 -15.04
CA ASN A 63 4.61 2.91 -14.18
C ASN A 63 5.82 2.10 -13.71
N ARG A 64 6.78 1.81 -14.61
CA ARG A 64 8.01 1.11 -14.24
C ARG A 64 8.82 1.89 -13.21
N ARG A 65 8.89 3.22 -13.34
CA ARG A 65 9.63 4.07 -12.40
C ARG A 65 8.87 4.26 -11.09
N ARG A 66 7.56 4.48 -11.14
CA ARG A 66 6.67 4.53 -9.98
C ARG A 66 6.84 3.28 -9.11
N LYS A 67 6.81 2.08 -9.73
CA LYS A 67 7.04 0.81 -9.02
C LYS A 67 8.40 0.77 -8.33
N ARG A 68 9.46 1.23 -8.99
CA ARG A 68 10.81 1.28 -8.40
C ARG A 68 10.92 2.29 -7.26
N LEU A 69 10.10 3.34 -7.29
CA LEU A 69 10.08 4.41 -6.29
C LEU A 69 9.01 4.20 -5.21
N SER A 70 8.45 2.98 -5.07
CA SER A 70 7.36 2.69 -4.13
C SER A 70 7.75 3.08 -2.70
N ALA A 71 8.95 2.73 -2.24
CA ALA A 71 9.43 3.09 -0.91
C ALA A 71 9.48 4.62 -0.68
N SER A 72 9.78 5.41 -1.72
CA SER A 72 9.76 6.87 -1.61
C SER A 72 8.33 7.42 -1.54
N ILE A 73 7.39 6.80 -2.27
CA ILE A 73 5.97 7.16 -2.24
C ILE A 73 5.37 6.81 -0.87
N GLU A 74 5.68 5.62 -0.33
CA GLU A 74 5.29 5.15 1.00
C GLU A 74 5.82 6.09 2.09
N ARG A 75 7.06 6.58 1.97
CA ARG A 75 7.60 7.59 2.90
C ARG A 75 6.82 8.91 2.87
N VAL A 76 6.37 9.36 1.69
CA VAL A 76 5.53 10.56 1.58
C VAL A 76 4.18 10.31 2.25
N GLN A 77 3.57 9.15 1.99
CA GLN A 77 2.33 8.74 2.63
C GLN A 77 2.46 8.72 4.15
N HIS A 78 3.53 8.14 4.70
CA HIS A 78 3.80 8.11 6.14
C HIS A 78 3.92 9.52 6.74
N HIS A 79 4.63 10.41 6.04
CA HIS A 79 4.79 11.80 6.49
C HIS A 79 3.48 12.57 6.47
N VAL A 80 2.64 12.35 5.47
CA VAL A 80 1.27 12.91 5.41
C VAL A 80 0.42 12.32 6.55
N GLY A 81 0.49 11.01 6.77
CA GLY A 81 -0.21 10.31 7.85
C GLY A 81 0.08 10.91 9.23
N LYS A 82 1.37 11.06 9.56
CA LYS A 82 1.81 11.71 10.81
C LYS A 82 1.29 13.13 10.99
N ARG A 83 1.16 13.90 9.90
CA ARG A 83 0.62 15.27 9.99
C ARG A 83 -0.89 15.30 10.22
N LEU A 84 -1.61 14.24 9.85
CA LEU A 84 -3.07 14.15 9.97
C LEU A 84 -3.51 13.36 11.21
N GLU A 85 -2.58 12.71 11.91
CA GLU A 85 -2.84 11.90 13.10
C GLU A 85 -3.63 12.64 14.19
N HIS A 86 -3.33 13.93 14.42
CA HIS A 86 -3.99 14.75 15.44
C HIS A 86 -5.48 15.03 15.15
N LEU A 87 -5.95 14.76 13.93
CA LEU A 87 -7.33 14.99 13.50
C LEU A 87 -8.26 13.81 13.83
N SER A 88 -7.74 12.75 14.44
CA SER A 88 -8.48 11.52 14.73
C SER A 88 -8.33 11.14 16.19
N SER A 89 -9.33 10.51 16.77
CA SER A 89 -9.32 9.98 18.14
C SER A 89 -9.29 8.45 18.17
N ALA A 90 -9.74 7.83 17.07
CA ALA A 90 -9.75 6.39 16.90
C ALA A 90 -8.96 5.92 15.68
N MET A 91 -8.52 4.67 15.75
CA MET A 91 -7.93 3.86 14.69
C MET A 91 -8.84 2.66 14.42
N ILE A 92 -8.87 2.21 13.18
CA ILE A 92 -9.66 1.08 12.71
C ILE A 92 -8.70 0.08 12.08
N VAL A 93 -8.74 -1.18 12.52
CA VAL A 93 -7.98 -2.28 11.95
C VAL A 93 -8.91 -3.25 11.21
N ASP A 94 -8.53 -3.60 9.97
CA ASP A 94 -9.23 -4.61 9.19
C ASP A 94 -8.27 -5.36 8.25
N SER A 95 -8.70 -6.52 7.75
CA SER A 95 -7.99 -7.27 6.72
C SER A 95 -8.85 -7.53 5.49
N ILE A 96 -8.23 -7.46 4.31
CA ILE A 96 -8.88 -7.76 3.03
C ILE A 96 -8.15 -8.92 2.36
N PRO A 97 -8.86 -9.95 1.87
CA PRO A 97 -8.23 -11.03 1.12
C PRO A 97 -7.63 -10.51 -0.19
N VAL A 98 -6.43 -10.96 -0.52
CA VAL A 98 -5.72 -10.69 -1.78
C VAL A 98 -5.49 -12.01 -2.51
N PRO A 99 -6.48 -12.50 -3.29
CA PRO A 99 -6.33 -13.74 -4.07
C PRO A 99 -5.35 -13.54 -5.23
N VAL A 100 -4.35 -14.43 -5.32
CA VAL A 100 -3.35 -14.39 -6.41
C VAL A 100 -3.36 -15.67 -7.26
N VAL A 101 -3.99 -16.74 -6.77
CA VAL A 101 -4.18 -18.00 -7.51
C VAL A 101 -5.65 -18.40 -7.46
N LYS A 102 -6.23 -18.71 -8.63
CA LYS A 102 -7.57 -19.30 -8.73
C LYS A 102 -7.55 -20.71 -8.11
N LEU A 103 -8.55 -21.05 -7.28
CA LEU A 103 -8.65 -22.36 -6.62
C LEU A 103 -8.51 -23.55 -7.58
N VAL A 104 -9.07 -23.46 -8.79
CA VAL A 104 -8.98 -24.51 -9.83
C VAL A 104 -7.52 -24.87 -10.17
N ARG A 105 -6.57 -23.96 -9.91
CA ARG A 105 -5.13 -24.14 -10.16
C ARG A 105 -4.33 -24.53 -8.91
N GLU A 106 -4.97 -24.82 -7.78
CA GLU A 106 -4.30 -25.17 -6.51
C GLU A 106 -3.21 -26.24 -6.69
N LYS A 107 -3.49 -27.28 -7.47
CA LYS A 107 -2.55 -28.39 -7.71
C LYS A 107 -1.51 -28.10 -8.81
N THR A 108 -1.73 -27.09 -9.64
CA THR A 108 -0.95 -26.89 -10.89
C THR A 108 -0.22 -25.56 -10.97
N PHE A 109 -0.49 -24.60 -10.08
CA PHE A 109 0.17 -23.30 -10.13
C PHE A 109 1.67 -23.45 -9.84
N ARG A 110 2.49 -22.71 -10.61
CA ARG A 110 3.94 -22.66 -10.47
C ARG A 110 4.44 -21.29 -9.98
N ALA A 111 3.61 -20.25 -10.10
CA ALA A 111 3.94 -18.90 -9.65
C ALA A 111 4.11 -18.85 -8.13
N PHE A 112 4.92 -17.90 -7.64
CA PHE A 112 5.14 -17.64 -6.20
C PHE A 112 5.74 -18.81 -5.40
N LYS A 113 6.45 -19.75 -6.04
CA LYS A 113 7.08 -20.90 -5.37
C LYS A 113 8.59 -20.78 -5.16
N ASN A 114 9.18 -19.63 -5.49
CA ASN A 114 10.63 -19.45 -5.42
C ASN A 114 11.14 -19.39 -3.97
N ASP A 115 10.31 -18.92 -3.05
CA ASP A 115 10.63 -18.77 -1.64
C ASP A 115 9.42 -19.22 -0.81
N PHE A 116 9.66 -20.11 0.14
CA PHE A 116 8.64 -20.68 1.01
C PHE A 116 8.03 -19.63 1.93
N GLU A 117 8.83 -18.68 2.43
CA GLU A 117 8.36 -17.66 3.37
C GLU A 117 7.42 -16.66 2.72
N THR A 118 7.56 -16.43 1.41
CA THR A 118 6.70 -15.54 0.64
C THR A 118 5.67 -16.27 -0.23
N ALA A 119 5.67 -17.61 -0.25
CA ALA A 119 4.69 -18.38 -1.01
C ALA A 119 3.25 -18.19 -0.48
N PRO A 120 2.25 -18.03 -1.36
CA PRO A 120 0.87 -17.82 -0.95
C PRO A 120 0.31 -19.08 -0.30
N ALA A 121 -0.53 -18.89 0.70
CA ALA A 121 -1.23 -19.98 1.36
C ALA A 121 -2.71 -20.00 1.00
N LYS A 122 -3.39 -21.10 1.34
CA LYS A 122 -4.83 -21.21 1.23
C LYS A 122 -5.49 -20.66 2.49
N GLY A 123 -6.42 -19.74 2.34
CA GLY A 123 -7.20 -19.17 3.43
C GLY A 123 -8.69 -19.12 3.08
N TYR A 124 -9.53 -18.97 4.10
CA TYR A 124 -10.97 -18.80 3.93
C TYR A 124 -11.32 -17.33 4.13
N SER A 125 -12.07 -16.75 3.19
CA SER A 125 -12.64 -15.42 3.33
C SER A 125 -14.08 -15.55 3.82
N ALA A 126 -14.36 -15.03 5.02
CA ALA A 126 -15.72 -14.97 5.55
C ALA A 126 -16.62 -14.03 4.71
N VAL A 127 -16.04 -12.94 4.17
CA VAL A 127 -16.72 -11.98 3.30
C VAL A 127 -17.28 -12.67 2.05
N ASN A 128 -16.43 -13.43 1.35
CA ASN A 128 -16.81 -14.10 0.10
C ASN A 128 -17.30 -15.54 0.31
N ARG A 129 -17.40 -15.98 1.58
CA ARG A 129 -17.71 -17.36 2.00
C ARG A 129 -16.99 -18.45 1.20
N SER A 130 -15.76 -18.19 0.80
CA SER A 130 -15.00 -19.04 -0.12
C SER A 130 -13.54 -19.14 0.24
N TRP A 131 -12.94 -20.27 -0.13
CA TRP A 131 -11.51 -20.46 -0.06
C TRP A 131 -10.82 -19.66 -1.16
N TYR A 132 -9.60 -19.21 -0.89
CA TYR A 132 -8.74 -18.58 -1.88
C TYR A 132 -7.28 -18.92 -1.58
N ILE A 133 -6.43 -18.74 -2.59
CA ILE A 133 -4.98 -18.91 -2.43
C ILE A 133 -4.35 -17.55 -2.68
N GLY A 134 -3.64 -17.04 -1.66
CA GLY A 134 -3.05 -15.72 -1.71
C GLY A 134 -2.62 -15.22 -0.35
N TYR A 135 -2.92 -13.94 -0.11
CA TYR A 135 -2.47 -13.17 1.04
C TYR A 135 -3.65 -12.45 1.69
N LYS A 136 -3.42 -11.88 2.86
CA LYS A 136 -4.28 -10.86 3.47
C LYS A 136 -3.53 -9.55 3.49
N LEU A 137 -4.18 -8.48 3.05
CA LEU A 137 -3.73 -7.12 3.30
C LEU A 137 -4.37 -6.66 4.60
N HIS A 138 -3.56 -6.42 5.62
CA HIS A 138 -3.99 -5.81 6.86
C HIS A 138 -3.71 -4.32 6.82
N MET A 139 -4.63 -3.52 7.33
CA MET A 139 -4.47 -2.07 7.40
C MET A 139 -4.97 -1.56 8.75
N VAL A 140 -4.20 -0.65 9.33
CA VAL A 140 -4.63 0.27 10.38
C VAL A 140 -4.83 1.62 9.74
N ILE A 141 -6.03 2.15 9.85
CA ILE A 141 -6.39 3.48 9.36
C ILE A 141 -6.87 4.32 10.54
N PHE A 142 -6.73 5.64 10.43
CA PHE A 142 -7.46 6.55 11.30
C PHE A 142 -8.94 6.63 10.88
N GLU A 143 -9.83 7.04 11.80
CA GLU A 143 -11.26 7.21 11.48
C GLU A 143 -11.54 8.24 10.37
N ASN A 144 -10.61 9.15 10.10
CA ASN A 144 -10.65 10.06 8.96
C ASN A 144 -10.22 9.44 7.61
N GLY A 145 -9.97 8.12 7.58
CA GLY A 145 -9.62 7.36 6.38
C GLY A 145 -8.14 7.37 6.01
N VAL A 146 -7.27 8.06 6.76
CA VAL A 146 -5.83 8.11 6.50
C VAL A 146 -5.17 6.81 6.95
N ILE A 147 -4.42 6.16 6.07
CA ILE A 147 -3.67 4.94 6.39
C ILE A 147 -2.53 5.29 7.34
N GLN A 148 -2.47 4.60 8.48
CA GLN A 148 -1.37 4.69 9.44
C GLN A 148 -0.31 3.61 9.15
N GLN A 149 -0.73 2.35 8.99
CA GLN A 149 0.18 1.24 8.73
C GLN A 149 -0.55 0.12 8.00
N GLY A 150 0.20 -0.71 7.28
CA GLY A 150 -0.34 -1.90 6.65
C GLY A 150 0.74 -2.95 6.47
N ALA A 151 0.30 -4.20 6.39
CA ALA A 151 1.18 -5.32 6.12
C ALA A 151 0.47 -6.39 5.29
N ILE A 152 1.25 -7.25 4.66
CA ILE A 152 0.75 -8.38 3.90
C ILE A 152 1.18 -9.66 4.62
N THR A 153 0.23 -10.54 4.91
CA THR A 153 0.49 -11.87 5.48
C THR A 153 -0.03 -12.96 4.55
N LYS A 154 0.41 -14.21 4.73
CA LYS A 154 -0.18 -15.35 4.00
C LYS A 154 -1.66 -15.52 4.38
N ALA A 155 -2.48 -16.02 3.45
CA ALA A 155 -3.92 -16.12 3.66
C ALA A 155 -4.36 -16.99 4.86
N ASN A 156 -3.50 -17.90 5.33
CA ASN A 156 -3.75 -18.78 6.48
C ASN A 156 -3.31 -18.17 7.82
N VAL A 157 -2.74 -16.97 7.84
CA VAL A 157 -2.35 -16.27 9.06
C VAL A 157 -3.61 -15.68 9.71
N HIS A 158 -3.75 -15.88 11.02
CA HIS A 158 -4.83 -15.28 11.80
C HIS A 158 -4.62 -13.77 11.95
N ASP A 159 -5.70 -13.02 11.84
CA ASP A 159 -5.65 -11.55 11.77
C ASP A 159 -5.03 -10.93 13.03
N ILE A 160 -5.27 -11.55 14.18
CA ILE A 160 -4.65 -11.11 15.43
C ILE A 160 -3.12 -11.15 15.46
N ASN A 161 -2.49 -12.01 14.66
CA ASN A 161 -1.03 -12.06 14.60
C ASN A 161 -0.45 -10.82 13.90
N PHE A 162 -1.24 -10.15 13.05
CA PHE A 162 -0.85 -8.85 12.51
C PHE A 162 -0.73 -7.84 13.64
N LEU A 163 -1.73 -7.68 14.51
CA LEU A 163 -1.69 -6.72 15.63
C LEU A 163 -0.46 -6.91 16.53
N LYS A 164 -0.06 -8.15 16.80
CA LYS A 164 1.13 -8.46 17.61
C LYS A 164 2.46 -8.05 16.96
N GLN A 165 2.46 -7.85 15.65
CA GLN A 165 3.64 -7.44 14.87
C GLN A 165 3.64 -5.94 14.57
N ILE A 166 2.57 -5.23 14.94
CA ILE A 166 2.51 -3.79 14.75
C ILE A 166 3.34 -3.13 15.84
N GLU A 167 4.40 -2.45 15.41
CA GLU A 167 5.21 -1.58 16.24
C GLU A 167 4.83 -0.12 15.96
N ASP A 168 5.02 0.76 16.95
CA ASP A 168 4.84 2.22 16.82
C ASP A 168 3.42 2.71 16.51
N LEU A 169 2.40 2.10 17.12
CA LEU A 169 1.04 2.66 17.09
C LEU A 169 0.98 4.01 17.84
N PRO A 170 0.25 5.01 17.29
CA PRO A 170 -0.08 6.22 18.01
C PRO A 170 -0.70 5.95 19.38
N VAL A 171 -0.12 6.57 20.41
CA VAL A 171 -0.64 6.49 21.79
C VAL A 171 -1.92 7.30 21.96
N ASN A 172 -2.72 6.99 22.98
CA ASN A 172 -3.96 7.69 23.31
C ASN A 172 -4.99 7.70 22.17
N LYS A 173 -5.08 6.62 21.40
CA LYS A 173 -6.12 6.40 20.40
C LYS A 173 -6.91 5.14 20.74
N GLU A 174 -8.21 5.16 20.52
CA GLU A 174 -9.02 3.94 20.59
C GLU A 174 -8.74 3.05 19.36
N MET A 175 -8.53 1.75 19.56
CA MET A 175 -8.38 0.79 18.46
C MET A 175 -9.67 0.00 18.26
N LEU A 176 -10.29 0.15 17.09
CA LEU A 176 -11.52 -0.53 16.68
C LEU A 176 -11.19 -1.64 15.69
N GLY A 177 -11.69 -2.84 15.92
CA GLY A 177 -11.51 -3.98 15.02
C GLY A 177 -12.68 -4.94 15.10
N ASP A 178 -12.77 -5.85 14.12
CA ASP A 178 -13.77 -6.90 14.15
C ASP A 178 -13.43 -8.00 15.17
N ARG A 179 -14.28 -9.03 15.25
CA ARG A 179 -14.07 -10.15 16.19
C ARG A 179 -12.80 -10.96 15.91
N ALA A 180 -12.28 -10.95 14.69
CA ALA A 180 -11.05 -11.66 14.37
C ALA A 180 -9.81 -11.04 15.04
N TYR A 181 -9.93 -9.80 15.52
CA TYR A 181 -8.90 -9.07 16.26
C TYR A 181 -9.09 -9.11 17.79
N ILE A 182 -10.16 -9.72 18.30
CA ILE A 182 -10.41 -9.81 19.74
C ILE A 182 -9.66 -11.01 20.34
N SER A 183 -8.69 -10.75 21.22
CA SER A 183 -8.18 -11.70 22.21
C SER A 183 -8.00 -11.02 23.55
N GLN A 184 -8.32 -11.75 24.62
CA GLN A 184 -8.12 -11.27 26.01
C GLN A 184 -6.66 -10.88 26.28
N THR A 185 -5.70 -11.59 25.69
CA THR A 185 -4.27 -11.31 25.88
C THR A 185 -3.84 -10.03 25.14
N VAL A 186 -4.34 -9.82 23.93
CA VAL A 186 -3.96 -8.68 23.07
C VAL A 186 -4.63 -7.38 23.54
N GLN A 187 -5.80 -7.47 24.19
CA GLN A 187 -6.40 -6.32 24.86
C GLN A 187 -5.57 -5.80 26.02
N ALA A 188 -4.86 -6.66 26.77
CA ALA A 188 -4.00 -6.18 27.85
C ALA A 188 -2.77 -5.43 27.29
N ASP A 189 -2.10 -6.00 26.28
CA ASP A 189 -0.85 -5.46 25.73
C ASP A 189 -1.01 -4.17 24.90
N LEU A 190 -2.21 -3.89 24.36
CA LEU A 190 -2.47 -2.71 23.52
C LEU A 190 -2.82 -1.43 24.31
N PHE A 191 -3.17 -1.56 25.58
CA PHE A 191 -3.63 -0.45 26.43
C PHE A 191 -2.73 -0.18 27.65
N GLU A 192 -1.59 -0.87 27.75
CA GLU A 192 -0.47 -0.51 28.65
C GLU A 192 0.56 0.38 27.93
#